data_AF-A0A811UKU4-F1
#
_entry.id   AF-A0A811UKU4-F1
#
_cell.length_a   1.000
_cell.length_b   1.000
_cell.length_c   1.000
_cell.angle_alpha   90.00
_cell.angle_beta   90.00
_cell.angle_gamma   90.00
#
_symmetry.space_group_name_H-M   'P 1'
#
loop_
_entity.id
_entity.type
_entity.pdbx_description
1 polymer ?
#
loop_
_entity_poly.entity_id
_entity_poly.type
_entity_poly.pdbx_seq_one_letter_code
_entity_poly.pdbx_strand_id
1 'polypeptide(L)'
;MENDAGESVDLYCPRKCSASNRIIHAKDHASVQLNIVDVDPETGRMTVGSKTYAICGEIRRMGESDDCIVRLAKKDGLITKAF
;
A
#
# COMPACT_ATOMS: atom_id res chain seq x y z
N MET A 1 20.26 -0.51 5.49
CA MET A 1 21.64 -0.77 5.07
C MET A 1 22.40 -1.04 6.34
N GLU A 2 23.06 -2.19 6.41
CA GLU A 2 23.85 -2.56 7.59
C GLU A 2 25.33 -2.42 7.23
N ASN A 3 26.14 -1.90 8.16
CA ASN A 3 27.59 -1.91 8.02
C ASN A 3 28.15 -3.29 8.41
N ASP A 4 29.46 -3.48 8.25
CA ASP A 4 30.14 -4.75 8.59
C ASP A 4 30.08 -5.09 10.10
N ALA A 5 29.73 -4.12 10.96
CA ALA A 5 29.50 -4.32 12.39
C ALA A 5 28.04 -4.68 12.73
N GLY A 6 27.16 -4.79 11.73
CA GLY A 6 25.73 -5.12 11.90
C GLY A 6 24.85 -3.94 12.33
N GLU A 7 25.35 -2.72 12.25
CA GLU A 7 24.60 -1.52 12.62
C GLU A 7 23.85 -0.94 11.41
N SER A 8 22.60 -0.56 11.62
CA SER A 8 21.81 0.12 10.59
C SER A 8 22.30 1.57 10.40
N VAL A 9 22.90 1.85 9.25
CA VAL A 9 23.46 3.17 8.91
C VAL A 9 22.49 4.07 8.11
N ASP A 10 21.31 3.56 7.76
CA ASP A 10 20.31 4.34 7.01
C ASP A 10 19.58 5.36 7.90
N LEU A 11 19.33 6.55 7.36
CA LEU A 11 18.51 7.58 8.00
C LEU A 11 17.04 7.14 8.14
N TYR A 12 16.51 6.43 7.15
CA TYR A 12 15.16 5.86 7.15
C TYR A 12 15.04 4.81 6.04
N CYS A 13 14.10 3.87 6.20
CA CYS A 13 13.69 2.97 5.13
C CYS A 13 12.49 3.57 4.39
N PRO A 14 12.61 3.95 3.11
CA PRO A 14 11.52 4.56 2.37
C PRO A 14 10.38 3.56 2.10
N ARG A 15 9.17 4.09 1.96
CA ARG A 15 7.99 3.29 1.60
C ARG A 15 8.17 2.70 0.20
N LYS A 16 7.66 1.48 0.01
CA LYS A 16 7.57 0.86 -1.33
C LYS A 16 6.13 0.89 -1.79
N CYS A 17 5.94 1.14 -3.08
CA CYS A 17 4.64 1.01 -3.74
C CYS A 17 4.17 -0.43 -3.62
N SER A 18 2.99 -0.64 -3.02
CA SER A 18 2.38 -1.96 -2.83
C SER A 18 2.09 -2.67 -4.16
N ALA A 19 1.90 -1.91 -5.24
CA ALA A 19 1.57 -2.46 -6.55
C ALA A 19 2.78 -2.88 -7.39
N SER A 20 3.85 -2.08 -7.40
CA SER A 20 5.04 -2.26 -8.27
C SER A 20 6.34 -2.57 -7.53
N ASN A 21 6.33 -2.58 -6.20
CA ASN A 21 7.52 -2.68 -5.34
C ASN A 21 8.58 -1.59 -5.56
N ARG A 22 8.26 -0.53 -6.32
CA ARG A 22 9.15 0.61 -6.51
C ARG A 22 9.23 1.46 -5.24
N ILE A 23 10.42 1.96 -4.93
CA ILE A 23 10.62 2.91 -3.83
C ILE A 23 9.88 4.22 -4.12
N ILE A 24 9.13 4.71 -3.13
CA ILE A 24 8.49 6.03 -3.15
C ILE A 24 9.50 7.03 -2.58
N HIS A 25 10.01 7.91 -3.45
CA HIS A 25 10.99 8.93 -3.04
C HIS A 25 10.33 10.08 -2.29
N ALA A 26 11.11 10.84 -1.51
CA ALA A 26 10.62 11.91 -0.63
C ALA A 26 9.94 13.10 -1.34
N LYS A 27 10.10 13.22 -2.67
CA LYS A 27 9.49 14.28 -3.50
C LYS A 27 8.36 13.76 -4.39
N ASP A 28 7.93 12.51 -4.21
CA ASP A 28 6.75 11.98 -4.90
C ASP A 28 5.48 12.51 -4.22
N HIS A 29 5.13 13.76 -4.53
CA HIS A 29 3.93 14.42 -4.02
C HIS A 29 2.64 13.85 -4.60
N ALA A 30 2.74 13.07 -5.68
CA ALA A 30 1.62 12.34 -6.24
C ALA A 30 1.46 10.96 -5.57
N SER A 31 2.36 10.51 -4.70
CA SER A 31 2.12 9.27 -3.95
C SER A 31 0.96 9.41 -2.96
N VAL A 32 0.21 8.33 -2.78
CA VAL A 32 -0.86 8.25 -1.77
C VAL A 32 -0.68 7.04 -0.88
N GLN A 33 -1.17 7.17 0.33
CA GLN A 33 -1.33 6.05 1.25
C GLN A 33 -2.80 5.98 1.63
N LEU A 34 -3.41 4.83 1.38
CA LEU A 34 -4.82 4.57 1.60
C LEU A 34 -4.96 3.53 2.70
N ASN A 35 -5.84 3.80 3.66
CA ASN A 35 -6.24 2.83 4.68
C ASN A 35 -7.65 2.35 4.34
N ILE A 36 -7.79 1.05 4.09
CA ILE A 36 -9.07 0.38 3.92
C ILE A 36 -9.43 -0.27 5.24
N VAL A 37 -10.54 0.15 5.84
CA VAL A 37 -10.97 -0.36 7.15
C VAL A 37 -11.55 -1.76 7.03
N ASP A 38 -11.33 -2.56 8.06
CA ASP A 38 -11.99 -3.85 8.21
C ASP A 38 -13.40 -3.64 8.76
N VAL A 39 -14.35 -4.44 8.28
CA VAL A 39 -15.77 -4.36 8.68
C VAL A 39 -16.20 -5.62 9.42
N ASP A 40 -17.06 -5.44 10.41
CA ASP A 40 -17.70 -6.53 11.13
C ASP A 40 -18.65 -7.29 10.19
N PRO A 41 -18.51 -8.62 10.03
CA PRO A 41 -19.32 -9.40 9.09
C PRO A 41 -20.82 -9.43 9.40
N GLU A 42 -21.22 -9.25 10.65
CA GLU A 42 -22.63 -9.31 11.08
C GLU A 42 -23.28 -7.93 11.06
N THR A 43 -22.58 -6.91 11.55
CA THR A 43 -23.15 -5.56 11.73
C THR A 43 -22.80 -4.60 10.59
N GLY A 44 -21.81 -4.92 9.77
CA GLY A 44 -21.31 -4.06 8.69
C GLY A 44 -20.63 -2.77 9.18
N ARG A 45 -20.36 -2.66 10.49
CA ARG A 45 -19.73 -1.48 11.09
C ARG A 45 -18.22 -1.56 10.98
N MET A 46 -17.58 -0.39 10.92
CA MET A 46 -16.12 -0.30 10.94
C MET A 46 -15.57 -0.91 12.24
N THR A 47 -14.49 -1.68 12.10
CA THR A 47 -13.71 -2.18 13.23
C THR A 47 -12.43 -1.32 13.37
N VAL A 48 -11.57 -1.66 14.34
CA VAL A 48 -10.30 -0.95 14.56
C VAL A 48 -9.24 -1.34 13.52
N GLY A 49 -9.41 -2.48 12.85
CA GLY A 49 -8.47 -2.99 11.85
C GLY A 49 -8.49 -2.18 10.55
N SER A 50 -7.33 -2.08 9.89
CA SER A 50 -7.25 -1.56 8.54
C SER A 50 -6.10 -2.16 7.76
N LYS A 51 -6.29 -2.28 6.44
CA LYS A 51 -5.25 -2.61 5.47
C LYS A 51 -4.72 -1.34 4.83
N THR A 52 -3.40 -1.16 4.85
CA THR A 52 -2.75 0.01 4.24
C THR A 52 -2.13 -0.33 2.90
N TYR A 53 -2.42 0.47 1.87
CA TYR A 53 -1.76 0.41 0.56
C TYR A 53 -1.04 1.73 0.25
N ALA A 54 0.17 1.63 -0.26
CA ALA A 54 0.92 2.78 -0.76
C ALA A 54 1.02 2.69 -2.29
N ILE A 55 0.56 3.71 -3.00
CA ILE A 55 0.63 3.77 -4.47
C ILE A 55 1.53 4.94 -4.86
N CYS A 56 2.54 4.68 -5.69
CA CYS A 56 3.44 5.72 -6.20
C CYS A 56 2.75 6.62 -7.23
N GLY A 57 3.24 7.84 -7.37
CA GLY A 57 2.70 8.83 -8.29
C GLY A 57 2.76 8.42 -9.75
N GLU A 58 3.72 7.57 -10.13
CA GLU A 58 3.83 7.07 -11.51
C GLU A 58 2.63 6.21 -11.92
N ILE A 59 2.22 5.25 -11.09
CA ILE A 59 1.04 4.41 -11.38
C ILE A 59 -0.22 5.28 -11.46
N ARG A 60 -0.34 6.27 -10.57
CA ARG A 60 -1.47 7.21 -10.62
C ARG A 60 -1.48 8.04 -11.89
N ARG A 61 -0.32 8.49 -12.37
CA ARG A 61 -0.20 9.24 -13.62
C ARG A 61 -0.55 8.40 -14.85
N MET A 62 -0.23 7.10 -14.83
CA MET A 62 -0.58 6.18 -15.91
C MET A 62 -2.08 5.86 -15.98
N GLY A 63 -2.85 6.14 -14.92
CA GLY A 63 -4.25 5.78 -14.83
C GLY A 63 -4.50 4.37 -14.27
N GLU A 64 -3.46 3.58 -14.07
CA GLU A 64 -3.51 2.17 -13.60
C GLU A 64 -3.72 2.02 -12.08
N SER A 65 -4.08 3.11 -11.40
CA SER A 65 -4.18 3.10 -9.93
C SER A 65 -5.38 2.31 -9.43
N ASP A 66 -6.50 2.32 -10.17
CA ASP A 66 -7.71 1.61 -9.79
C ASP A 66 -7.52 0.09 -9.91
N ASP A 67 -7.01 -0.38 -11.06
CA ASP A 67 -6.72 -1.80 -11.30
C ASP A 67 -5.76 -2.35 -10.24
N CYS A 68 -4.69 -1.60 -9.94
CA CYS A 68 -3.74 -2.00 -8.91
C CYS A 68 -4.40 -2.19 -7.54
N ILE A 69 -5.30 -1.30 -7.13
CA ILE A 69 -6.01 -1.40 -5.84
C ILE A 69 -6.97 -2.58 -5.87
N VAL A 70 -7.74 -2.75 -6.95
CA VAL A 70 -8.67 -3.89 -7.09
C VAL A 70 -7.92 -5.21 -6.99
N ARG A 71 -6.78 -5.34 -7.68
CA ARG A 71 -5.94 -6.54 -7.63
C ARG A 71 -5.37 -6.80 -6.24
N LEU A 72 -4.89 -5.77 -5.54
CA LEU A 72 -4.38 -5.88 -4.17
C LEU A 72 -5.48 -6.29 -3.18
N ALA A 73 -6.64 -5.65 -3.28
CA ALA A 73 -7.77 -5.90 -2.40
C ALA A 73 -8.41 -7.29 -2.65
N LYS A 74 -8.45 -7.77 -3.90
CA LYS A 74 -8.81 -9.17 -4.22
C LYS A 74 -7.82 -10.16 -3.61
N LYS A 75 -6.52 -9.88 -3.71
CA LYS A 75 -5.46 -10.74 -3.14
C LYS A 75 -5.60 -10.84 -1.61
N ASP A 76 -5.95 -9.73 -0.98
CA ASP A 76 -6.12 -9.64 0.47
C ASP A 76 -7.52 -10.05 0.96
N GLY A 77 -8.42 -10.48 0.06
CA GLY A 77 -9.75 -10.96 0.39
C GLY A 77 -10.75 -9.87 0.81
N LEU A 78 -10.43 -8.59 0.57
CA LEU A 78 -11.31 -7.46 0.85
C LEU A 78 -12.44 -7.34 -0.18
N ILE A 79 -12.21 -7.83 -1.40
CA ILE A 79 -13.22 -7.90 -2.47
C ILE A 79 -13.41 -9.36 -2.88
N THR A 80 -14.63 -9.71 -3.28
CA THR A 80 -14.94 -11.08 -3.71
C THR A 80 -14.16 -11.44 -4.98
N LYS A 81 -13.87 -12.74 -5.15
CA LYS A 81 -13.17 -13.27 -6.33
C LYS A 81 -14.07 -13.39 -7.57
N ALA A 82 -15.37 -13.15 -7.42
CA ALA A 82 -16.37 -13.40 -8.45
C ALA A 82 -16.59 -12.21 -9.41
N PHE A 83 -15.81 -11.14 -9.27
CA PHE A 83 -15.78 -9.99 -10.17
C PHE A 83 -14.49 -9.96 -10.97
#